data_AF-A0AAI9G593-F1
#
_entry.id   AF-A0AAI9G593-F1
#
_cell.length_a   1.000
_cell.length_b   1.000
_cell.length_c   1.000
_cell.angle_alpha   90.00
_cell.angle_beta   90.00
_cell.angle_gamma   90.00
#
_symmetry.space_group_name_H-M   'P 1'
#
loop_
_entity.id
_entity.type
_entity.pdbx_description
1 polymer ?
#
loop_
_entity_poly.entity_id
_entity_poly.type
_entity_poly.pdbx_seq_one_letter_code
_entity_poly.pdbx_strand_id
1 'polypeptide(L)'
;MYRWVRGIISYRTFYIWRARFRYYTRNLDLWTLMSGLCIAGLLLVLWYLWQMLGVPPPRVHPQAAALRIDGVTSEAIHRIVLVRHAGSTPGAPFTTPEEVRASTLRTMRVRQVMDSEVVWRLKADMLADIADYITATGGCFPYNCRRVLDRLDYVRQAGVENAQINAALSTVLEVPLDQMPPLEADEHERVKSGWSDGFDDIYYQSWLLRDLQVMHAQMMREYPQRAPAPWLPRLFSDPLRDTRFVW
;
A
#
# COMPACT_ATOMS: atom_id res chain seq x y z
N MET A 1 -33.79 -21.10 45.26
CA MET A 1 -32.41 -21.25 44.73
C MET A 1 -32.06 -22.69 44.32
N TYR A 2 -32.06 -23.71 45.18
CA TYR A 2 -31.68 -25.08 44.77
C TYR A 2 -32.55 -25.68 43.63
N ARG A 3 -33.84 -25.28 43.55
CA ARG A 3 -34.76 -25.69 42.47
C ARG A 3 -34.22 -25.41 41.06
N TRP A 4 -33.37 -24.40 40.87
CA TRP A 4 -32.79 -24.02 39.58
C TRP A 4 -31.61 -24.91 39.15
N VAL A 5 -30.99 -25.64 40.08
CA VAL A 5 -29.76 -26.42 39.84
C VAL A 5 -29.98 -27.91 40.12
N ARG A 6 -31.23 -28.32 40.37
CA ARG A 6 -31.63 -29.66 40.83
C ARG A 6 -31.27 -30.78 39.84
N GLY A 7 -31.16 -30.47 38.55
CA GLY A 7 -30.77 -31.43 37.51
C GLY A 7 -29.26 -31.57 37.29
N ILE A 8 -28.45 -30.69 37.88
CA ILE A 8 -27.00 -30.60 37.61
C ILE A 8 -26.20 -30.99 38.85
N ILE A 9 -26.70 -30.66 40.06
CA ILE A 9 -25.96 -30.83 41.31
C ILE A 9 -26.87 -31.42 42.39
N SER A 10 -26.36 -32.41 43.12
CA SER A 10 -27.09 -33.01 44.26
C SER A 10 -27.29 -32.01 45.40
N TYR A 11 -28.34 -32.21 46.20
CA TYR A 11 -28.73 -31.29 47.27
C TYR A 11 -27.59 -31.04 48.27
N ARG A 12 -26.91 -32.11 48.67
CA ARG A 12 -25.78 -32.06 49.61
C ARG A 12 -24.61 -31.27 49.01
N THR A 13 -24.28 -31.51 47.76
CA THR A 13 -23.17 -30.82 47.08
C THR A 13 -23.45 -29.32 46.90
N PHE A 14 -24.70 -28.94 46.61
CA PHE A 14 -25.08 -27.53 46.47
C PHE A 14 -24.90 -26.75 47.78
N TYR A 15 -25.34 -27.30 48.92
CA TYR A 15 -25.22 -26.60 50.21
C TYR A 15 -23.78 -26.58 50.73
N ILE A 16 -22.99 -27.62 50.50
CA ILE A 16 -21.54 -27.62 50.81
C ILE A 16 -20.83 -26.58 49.93
N TRP A 17 -21.12 -26.54 48.64
CA TRP A 17 -20.56 -25.55 47.72
C TRP A 17 -20.93 -24.14 48.16
N ARG A 18 -22.19 -23.88 48.49
CA ARG A 18 -22.65 -22.57 48.98
C ARG A 18 -21.97 -22.17 50.29
N ALA A 19 -21.79 -23.10 51.22
CA ALA A 19 -21.12 -22.84 52.50
C ALA A 19 -19.64 -22.51 52.28
N ARG A 20 -18.95 -23.26 51.42
CA ARG A 20 -17.56 -22.97 51.00
C ARG A 20 -17.47 -21.63 50.28
N PHE A 21 -18.38 -21.38 49.34
CA PHE A 21 -18.45 -20.10 48.61
C PHE A 21 -18.60 -18.94 49.57
N ARG A 22 -19.57 -19.00 50.51
CA ARG A 22 -19.73 -17.98 51.55
C ARG A 22 -18.50 -17.82 52.43
N TYR A 23 -17.79 -18.91 52.74
CA TYR A 23 -16.56 -18.86 53.54
C TYR A 23 -15.44 -18.11 52.79
N TYR A 24 -15.24 -18.40 51.51
CA TYR A 24 -14.25 -17.71 50.68
C TYR A 24 -14.62 -16.26 50.39
N THR A 25 -15.90 -15.95 50.18
CA THR A 25 -16.34 -14.57 49.90
C THR A 25 -16.54 -13.72 51.16
N ARG A 26 -16.46 -14.29 52.37
CA ARG A 26 -16.68 -13.56 53.63
C ARG A 26 -15.60 -12.52 53.93
N ASN A 27 -14.39 -12.73 53.41
CA ASN A 27 -13.24 -11.85 53.62
C ASN A 27 -12.85 -11.07 52.35
N LEU A 28 -13.65 -11.17 51.27
CA LEU A 28 -13.47 -10.33 50.09
C LEU A 28 -14.02 -8.95 50.41
N ASP A 29 -13.13 -8.07 50.85
CA ASP A 29 -13.43 -6.65 51.04
C ASP A 29 -13.43 -5.95 49.67
N LEU A 30 -14.25 -4.90 49.52
CA LEU A 30 -14.31 -4.07 48.32
C LEU A 30 -12.91 -3.58 47.93
N TRP A 31 -12.08 -3.24 48.93
CA TRP A 31 -10.68 -2.84 48.76
C TRP A 31 -9.82 -3.91 48.07
N THR A 32 -10.01 -5.19 48.41
CA THR A 32 -9.26 -6.31 47.80
C THR A 32 -9.68 -6.55 46.34
N LEU A 33 -10.95 -6.33 46.01
CA LEU A 33 -11.44 -6.41 44.64
C LEU A 33 -10.94 -5.22 43.81
N MET A 34 -10.96 -4.01 44.39
CA MET A 34 -10.47 -2.80 43.72
C MET A 34 -8.97 -2.87 43.46
N SER A 35 -8.17 -3.31 44.44
CA SER A 35 -6.72 -3.49 44.24
C SER A 35 -6.41 -4.57 43.20
N GLY A 36 -7.15 -5.68 43.21
CA GLY A 36 -7.06 -6.73 42.17
C GLY A 36 -7.38 -6.19 40.77
N LEU A 37 -8.45 -5.40 40.63
CA LEU A 37 -8.80 -4.74 39.36
C LEU A 37 -7.71 -3.76 38.91
N CYS A 38 -7.14 -2.96 39.81
CA CYS A 38 -6.04 -2.04 39.48
C CYS A 38 -4.80 -2.78 38.99
N ILE A 39 -4.41 -3.89 39.65
CA ILE A 39 -3.27 -4.72 39.23
C ILE A 39 -3.54 -5.35 37.87
N ALA A 40 -4.74 -5.90 37.66
CA ALA A 40 -5.13 -6.47 36.37
C ALA A 40 -5.08 -5.41 35.25
N GLY A 41 -5.55 -4.19 35.54
CA GLY A 41 -5.45 -3.05 34.61
C GLY A 41 -4.00 -2.69 34.27
N LEU A 42 -3.11 -2.61 35.27
CA LEU A 42 -1.69 -2.36 35.05
C LEU A 42 -1.03 -3.45 34.21
N LEU A 43 -1.32 -4.72 34.48
CA LEU A 43 -0.79 -5.84 33.70
C LEU A 43 -1.27 -5.80 32.24
N LEU A 44 -2.54 -5.44 32.00
CA LEU A 44 -3.07 -5.26 30.65
C LEU A 44 -2.39 -4.10 29.91
N VAL A 45 -2.14 -2.98 30.59
CA VAL A 45 -1.40 -1.84 30.00
C VAL A 45 0.03 -2.23 29.66
N LEU A 46 0.73 -2.92 30.56
CA LEU A 46 2.10 -3.40 30.32
C LEU A 46 2.15 -4.41 29.17
N TRP A 47 1.19 -5.33 29.11
CA TRP A 47 1.05 -6.28 28.00
C TRP A 47 0.82 -5.55 26.67
N TYR A 48 -0.05 -4.54 26.66
CA TYR A 48 -0.29 -3.73 25.46
C TYR A 48 0.95 -2.96 25.00
N LEU A 49 1.65 -2.31 25.93
CA LEU A 49 2.92 -1.61 25.63
C LEU A 49 3.99 -2.56 25.11
N TRP A 50 4.09 -3.76 25.68
CA TRP A 50 5.00 -4.79 25.19
C TRP A 50 4.68 -5.19 23.74
N GLN A 51 3.40 -5.39 23.42
CA GLN A 51 2.97 -5.68 22.04
C GLN A 51 3.25 -4.51 21.08
N MET A 52 3.07 -3.26 21.52
CA MET A 52 3.43 -2.08 20.71
C MET A 52 4.91 -2.05 20.35
N LEU A 53 5.78 -2.39 21.30
CA LEU A 53 7.24 -2.41 21.09
C LEU A 53 7.70 -3.60 20.23
N GLY A 54 6.90 -4.66 20.14
CA GLY A 54 7.19 -5.85 19.35
C GLY A 54 6.84 -5.75 17.86
N VAL A 55 6.24 -4.64 17.40
CA VAL A 55 5.87 -4.46 16.00
C VAL A 55 7.12 -4.27 15.14
N PRO A 56 7.30 -5.05 14.05
CA PRO A 56 8.48 -4.92 13.19
C PRO A 56 8.52 -3.54 12.55
N PRO A 57 9.71 -2.93 12.40
CA PRO A 57 9.85 -1.68 11.67
C PRO A 57 9.50 -1.90 10.19
N PRO A 58 8.98 -0.87 9.50
CA PRO A 58 8.67 -0.96 8.07
C PRO A 58 9.95 -1.19 7.25
N ARG A 59 9.82 -1.94 6.14
CA ARG A 59 10.94 -2.18 5.20
C ARG A 59 11.43 -0.86 4.60
N VAL A 60 10.51 0.05 4.33
CA VAL A 60 10.82 1.40 3.87
C VAL A 60 10.24 2.44 4.82
N HIS A 61 11.08 3.33 5.34
CA HIS A 61 10.59 4.41 6.19
C HIS A 61 9.70 5.37 5.37
N PRO A 62 8.51 5.79 5.87
CA PRO A 62 7.57 6.60 5.10
C PRO A 62 8.15 7.90 4.52
N GLN A 63 9.05 8.55 5.27
CA GLN A 63 9.74 9.77 4.81
C GLN A 63 10.76 9.46 3.71
N ALA A 64 11.45 8.32 3.78
CA ALA A 64 12.38 7.90 2.75
C ALA A 64 11.64 7.53 1.46
N ALA A 65 10.47 6.87 1.57
CA ALA A 65 9.59 6.60 0.43
C ALA A 65 9.13 7.90 -0.25
N ALA A 66 8.71 8.91 0.53
CA ALA A 66 8.30 10.21 0.01
C ALA A 66 9.43 10.89 -0.79
N LEU A 67 10.64 10.96 -0.23
CA LEU A 67 11.80 11.57 -0.89
C LEU A 67 12.18 10.82 -2.18
N ARG A 68 12.12 9.49 -2.16
CA ARG A 68 12.41 8.69 -3.37
C ARG A 68 11.38 8.95 -4.47
N ILE A 69 10.10 9.06 -4.13
CA ILE A 69 9.06 9.36 -5.10
C ILE A 69 9.24 10.77 -5.65
N ASP A 70 9.51 11.77 -4.81
CA ASP A 70 9.75 13.15 -5.26
C ASP A 70 11.00 13.24 -6.17
N GLY A 71 12.04 12.43 -5.90
CA GLY A 71 13.20 12.29 -6.78
C GLY A 71 12.87 11.66 -8.14
N VAL A 72 12.06 10.59 -8.14
CA VAL A 72 11.63 9.90 -9.37
C VAL A 72 10.73 10.78 -10.23
N THR A 73 9.79 11.50 -9.60
CA THR A 73 8.88 12.40 -10.33
C THR A 73 9.61 13.61 -10.91
N SER A 74 10.54 14.21 -10.16
CA SER A 74 11.36 15.30 -10.67
C SER A 74 12.26 14.87 -11.83
N GLU A 75 12.88 13.69 -11.75
CA GLU A 75 13.66 13.11 -12.85
C GLU A 75 12.78 12.83 -14.09
N ALA A 76 11.58 12.28 -13.91
CA ALA A 76 10.65 12.04 -15.01
C ALA A 76 10.25 13.36 -15.70
N ILE A 77 9.88 14.38 -14.93
CA ILE A 77 9.55 15.72 -15.44
C ILE A 77 10.75 16.32 -16.17
N HIS A 78 11.95 16.20 -15.62
CA HIS A 78 13.17 16.69 -16.24
C HIS A 78 13.39 16.05 -17.62
N ARG A 79 13.23 14.74 -17.74
CA ARG A 79 13.36 14.04 -19.03
C ARG A 79 12.26 14.40 -20.03
N ILE A 80 11.02 14.60 -19.56
CA ILE A 80 9.92 15.10 -20.41
C ILE A 80 10.29 16.46 -21.00
N VAL A 81 10.83 17.37 -20.18
CA VAL A 81 11.29 18.68 -20.66
C VAL A 81 12.40 18.52 -21.71
N LEU A 82 13.35 17.59 -21.52
CA LEU A 82 14.38 17.30 -22.51
C LEU A 82 13.84 16.74 -23.83
N VAL A 83 12.76 15.95 -23.80
CA VAL A 83 12.06 15.51 -25.03
C VAL A 83 11.42 16.70 -25.74
N ARG A 84 10.73 17.57 -24.99
CA ARG A 84 10.03 18.74 -25.57
C ARG A 84 10.95 19.77 -26.23
N HIS A 85 12.18 19.88 -25.73
CA HIS A 85 13.19 20.79 -26.28
C HIS A 85 14.14 20.09 -27.27
N ALA A 86 13.84 18.85 -27.66
CA ALA A 86 14.61 18.14 -28.66
C ALA A 86 14.34 18.65 -30.08
N GLY A 87 15.35 18.55 -30.94
CA GLY A 87 15.28 18.91 -32.36
C GLY A 87 15.90 20.26 -32.67
N SER A 88 15.85 20.64 -33.95
CA SER A 88 16.34 21.92 -34.44
C SER A 88 15.41 23.08 -34.09
N THR A 89 14.09 22.84 -34.17
CA THR A 89 13.06 23.82 -33.84
C THR A 89 12.06 23.21 -32.85
N PRO A 90 11.92 23.77 -31.64
CA PRO A 90 10.96 23.27 -30.66
C PRO A 90 9.54 23.24 -31.24
N GLY A 91 8.87 22.09 -31.13
CA GLY A 91 7.48 21.91 -31.59
C GLY A 91 7.31 21.59 -33.07
N ALA A 92 8.36 21.70 -33.89
CA ALA A 92 8.28 21.28 -35.29
C ALA A 92 8.24 19.73 -35.39
N PRO A 93 7.49 19.17 -36.37
CA PRO A 93 7.57 17.75 -36.69
C PRO A 93 8.98 17.36 -37.14
N PHE A 94 9.44 16.18 -36.73
CA PHE A 94 10.73 15.65 -37.19
C PHE A 94 10.64 15.25 -38.66
N THR A 95 11.68 15.56 -39.43
CA THR A 95 11.70 15.33 -40.88
C THR A 95 12.69 14.25 -41.29
N THR A 96 13.57 13.84 -40.38
CA THR A 96 14.59 12.82 -40.64
C THR A 96 14.38 11.56 -39.78
N PRO A 97 14.74 10.37 -40.29
CA PRO A 97 14.65 9.12 -39.53
C PRO A 97 15.54 9.11 -38.28
N GLU A 98 16.67 9.82 -38.32
CA GLU A 98 17.59 9.98 -37.19
C GLU A 98 16.96 10.77 -36.04
N GLU A 99 16.26 11.86 -36.35
CA GLU A 99 15.53 12.67 -35.36
C GLU A 99 14.42 11.87 -34.70
N VAL A 100 13.65 11.12 -35.49
CA VAL A 100 12.57 10.25 -34.98
C VAL A 100 13.13 9.16 -34.07
N ARG A 101 14.22 8.50 -34.48
CA ARG A 101 14.86 7.47 -33.65
C ARG A 101 15.39 8.04 -32.34
N ALA A 102 16.05 9.20 -32.39
CA ALA A 102 16.56 9.88 -31.21
C ALA A 102 15.42 10.37 -30.29
N SER A 103 14.31 10.84 -30.86
CA SER A 103 13.09 11.19 -30.12
C SER A 103 12.52 9.97 -29.42
N THR A 104 12.30 8.88 -30.16
CA THR A 104 11.78 7.61 -29.64
C THR A 104 12.60 7.09 -28.47
N LEU A 105 13.93 7.07 -28.59
CA LEU A 105 14.82 6.68 -27.49
C LEU A 105 14.68 7.58 -26.25
N ARG A 106 14.54 8.89 -26.43
CA ARG A 106 14.34 9.82 -25.29
C ARG A 106 12.98 9.61 -24.64
N THR A 107 11.93 9.46 -25.44
CA THR A 107 10.57 9.17 -25.00
C THR A 107 10.50 7.85 -24.21
N MET A 108 11.13 6.78 -24.70
CA MET A 108 11.25 5.52 -23.94
C MET A 108 12.07 5.67 -22.65
N ARG A 109 13.14 6.49 -22.66
CA ARG A 109 13.94 6.77 -21.45
C ARG A 109 13.16 7.54 -20.37
N VAL A 110 12.14 8.31 -20.73
CA VAL A 110 11.20 8.88 -19.74
C VAL A 110 10.48 7.74 -19.03
N ARG A 111 9.90 6.81 -19.78
CA ARG A 111 9.15 5.66 -19.26
C ARG A 111 10.00 4.71 -18.40
N GLN A 112 11.26 4.54 -18.77
CA GLN A 112 12.24 3.76 -18.00
C GLN A 112 12.50 4.32 -16.59
N VAL A 113 12.22 5.60 -16.32
CA VAL A 113 12.33 6.15 -14.96
C VAL A 113 11.36 5.41 -14.01
N MET A 114 10.14 5.17 -14.48
CA MET A 114 9.07 4.52 -13.70
C MET A 114 9.19 3.00 -13.68
N ASP A 115 9.89 2.42 -14.65
CA ASP A 115 10.20 0.99 -14.74
C ASP A 115 11.58 0.63 -14.16
N SER A 116 12.27 1.59 -13.52
CA SER A 116 13.57 1.33 -12.92
C SER A 116 13.49 0.33 -11.76
N GLU A 117 14.54 -0.46 -11.55
CA GLU A 117 14.63 -1.43 -10.45
C GLU A 117 14.37 -0.77 -9.09
N VAL A 118 14.84 0.46 -8.91
CA VAL A 118 14.64 1.25 -7.68
C VAL A 118 13.16 1.53 -7.43
N VAL A 119 12.41 1.91 -8.46
CA VAL A 119 10.96 2.17 -8.34
C VAL A 119 10.19 0.88 -8.11
N TRP A 120 10.55 -0.20 -8.80
CA TRP A 120 9.93 -1.51 -8.58
C TRP A 120 10.15 -2.03 -7.16
N ARG A 121 11.37 -1.93 -6.65
CA ARG A 121 11.69 -2.30 -5.28
C ARG A 121 10.95 -1.43 -4.27
N LEU A 122 10.88 -0.13 -4.50
CA LEU A 122 10.12 0.79 -3.64
C LEU A 122 8.62 0.44 -3.61
N LYS A 123 8.01 0.15 -4.77
CA LYS A 123 6.62 -0.33 -4.84
C LYS A 123 6.47 -1.63 -4.03
N ALA A 124 7.36 -2.60 -4.25
CA ALA A 124 7.31 -3.89 -3.55
C ALA A 124 7.44 -3.75 -2.03
N ASP A 125 8.39 -2.93 -1.55
CA ASP A 125 8.60 -2.70 -0.12
C ASP A 125 7.37 -2.05 0.53
N MET A 126 6.79 -1.02 -0.10
CA MET A 126 5.56 -0.37 0.40
C MET A 126 4.37 -1.34 0.43
N LEU A 127 4.22 -2.16 -0.61
CA LEU A 127 3.13 -3.13 -0.71
C LEU A 127 3.27 -4.26 0.33
N ALA A 128 4.49 -4.73 0.57
CA ALA A 128 4.77 -5.73 1.59
C ALA A 128 4.47 -5.20 2.99
N ASP A 129 4.83 -3.95 3.28
CA ASP A 129 4.50 -3.30 4.55
C ASP A 129 2.98 -3.13 4.75
N ILE A 130 2.24 -2.76 3.69
CA ILE A 130 0.78 -2.69 3.71
C ILE A 130 0.16 -4.07 3.97
N ALA A 131 0.69 -5.12 3.32
CA ALA A 131 0.21 -6.49 3.50
C ALA A 131 0.43 -7.00 4.94
N ASP A 132 1.60 -6.71 5.52
CA ASP A 132 1.90 -7.06 6.91
C ASP A 132 0.96 -6.33 7.88
N TYR A 133 0.69 -5.06 7.63
CA TYR A 133 -0.29 -4.28 8.41
C TYR A 133 -1.69 -4.90 8.36
N ILE A 134 -2.19 -5.24 7.16
CA ILE A 134 -3.52 -5.84 6.98
C ILE A 134 -3.58 -7.19 7.70
N THR A 135 -2.51 -8.00 7.59
CA THR A 135 -2.42 -9.31 8.23
C THR A 135 -2.43 -9.20 9.75
N ALA A 136 -1.67 -8.26 10.31
CA ALA A 136 -1.57 -8.05 11.75
C ALA A 136 -2.84 -7.45 12.35
N THR A 137 -3.49 -6.52 11.65
CA THR A 137 -4.68 -5.81 12.16
C THR A 137 -6.00 -6.49 11.81
N GLY A 138 -6.00 -7.38 10.81
CA GLY A 138 -7.20 -8.04 10.29
C GLY A 138 -8.13 -7.10 9.52
N GLY A 139 -7.63 -5.97 9.01
CA GLY A 139 -8.41 -4.99 8.26
C GLY A 139 -7.56 -3.91 7.59
N CYS A 140 -8.18 -3.02 6.81
CA CYS A 140 -7.49 -2.00 6.01
C CYS A 140 -7.66 -0.55 6.52
N PHE A 141 -8.28 -0.37 7.69
CA PHE A 141 -8.50 0.96 8.28
C PHE A 141 -7.16 1.73 8.31
N PRO A 142 -7.12 3.05 8.02
CA PRO A 142 -8.24 3.99 7.82
C PRO A 142 -8.91 3.92 6.45
N TYR A 143 -8.43 3.04 5.58
CA TYR A 143 -9.00 2.86 4.26
C TYR A 143 -10.03 1.74 4.23
N ASN A 144 -10.96 1.83 3.27
CA ASN A 144 -11.80 0.70 2.93
C ASN A 144 -10.95 -0.33 2.16
N CYS A 145 -11.04 -1.61 2.50
CA CYS A 145 -10.30 -2.65 1.80
C CYS A 145 -10.57 -2.69 0.29
N ARG A 146 -11.80 -2.36 -0.16
CA ARG A 146 -12.08 -2.22 -1.59
C ARG A 146 -11.22 -1.14 -2.24
N ARG A 147 -11.12 0.03 -1.58
CA ARG A 147 -10.30 1.15 -2.07
C ARG A 147 -8.81 0.78 -2.13
N VAL A 148 -8.33 -0.03 -1.19
CA VAL A 148 -6.95 -0.53 -1.21
C VAL A 148 -6.77 -1.43 -2.44
N LEU A 149 -7.65 -2.41 -2.64
CA LEU A 149 -7.61 -3.32 -3.80
C LEU A 149 -7.68 -2.57 -5.13
N ASP A 150 -8.65 -1.67 -5.30
CA ASP A 150 -8.80 -0.86 -6.51
C ASP A 150 -7.49 -0.09 -6.80
N ARG A 151 -6.82 0.40 -5.75
CA ARG A 151 -5.56 1.11 -5.91
C ARG A 151 -4.42 0.21 -6.37
N LEU A 152 -4.35 -1.02 -5.87
CA LEU A 152 -3.38 -2.01 -6.33
C LEU A 152 -3.60 -2.37 -7.79
N ASP A 153 -4.86 -2.53 -8.18
CA ASP A 153 -5.25 -2.82 -9.56
C ASP A 153 -4.83 -1.69 -10.51
N TYR A 154 -5.06 -0.42 -10.14
CA TYR A 154 -4.58 0.70 -10.95
C TYR A 154 -3.05 0.73 -11.10
N VAL A 155 -2.29 0.45 -10.02
CA VAL A 155 -0.82 0.38 -10.09
C VAL A 155 -0.35 -0.74 -11.02
N ARG A 156 -1.03 -1.89 -10.98
CA ARG A 156 -0.73 -3.02 -11.87
C ARG A 156 -1.07 -2.69 -13.32
N GLN A 157 -2.27 -2.17 -13.57
CA GLN A 157 -2.75 -1.82 -14.91
C GLN A 157 -1.83 -0.80 -15.57
N ALA A 158 -1.44 0.25 -14.84
CA ALA A 158 -0.54 1.26 -15.36
C ALA A 158 0.85 0.70 -15.73
N GLY A 159 1.32 -0.33 -15.02
CA GLY A 159 2.56 -1.04 -15.39
C GLY A 159 2.42 -1.82 -16.71
N VAL A 160 1.26 -2.44 -16.94
CA VAL A 160 0.97 -3.14 -18.21
C VAL A 160 0.87 -2.16 -19.38
N GLU A 161 0.15 -1.04 -19.18
CA GLU A 161 -0.02 -0.01 -20.20
C GLU A 161 1.34 0.59 -20.63
N ASN A 162 2.21 0.91 -19.68
CA ASN A 162 3.54 1.43 -19.98
C ASN A 162 4.41 0.42 -20.75
N ALA A 163 4.32 -0.87 -20.41
CA ALA A 163 5.01 -1.92 -21.14
C ALA A 163 4.49 -2.05 -22.59
N GLN A 164 3.18 -1.90 -22.80
CA GLN A 164 2.58 -1.91 -24.14
C GLN A 164 3.03 -0.72 -24.99
N ILE A 165 3.05 0.49 -24.42
CA ILE A 165 3.54 1.69 -25.12
C ILE A 165 5.02 1.52 -25.49
N ASN A 166 5.86 1.06 -24.56
CA ASN A 166 7.28 0.83 -24.83
C ASN A 166 7.50 -0.23 -25.92
N ALA A 167 6.69 -1.30 -25.96
CA ALA A 167 6.75 -2.31 -27.00
C ALA A 167 6.28 -1.80 -28.37
N ALA A 168 5.27 -0.92 -28.41
CA ALA A 168 4.86 -0.27 -29.65
C ALA A 168 5.95 0.66 -30.19
N LEU A 169 6.52 1.50 -29.31
CA LEU A 169 7.60 2.42 -29.66
C LEU A 169 8.90 1.72 -30.08
N SER A 170 9.18 0.50 -29.61
CA SER A 170 10.37 -0.24 -30.03
C SER A 170 10.33 -0.61 -31.51
N THR A 171 9.15 -0.78 -32.11
CA THR A 171 9.02 -1.09 -33.54
C THR A 171 9.57 0.04 -34.43
N VAL A 172 9.47 1.30 -33.99
CA VAL A 172 10.07 2.46 -34.67
C VAL A 172 11.60 2.36 -34.69
N LEU A 173 12.22 1.73 -33.68
CA LEU A 173 13.67 1.58 -33.58
C LEU A 173 14.23 0.46 -34.46
N GLU A 174 13.37 -0.44 -34.94
CA GLU A 174 13.70 -1.58 -35.80
C GLU A 174 13.76 -1.20 -37.29
N VAL A 175 13.12 -0.07 -37.67
CA VAL A 175 13.13 0.43 -39.04
C VAL A 175 14.53 0.91 -39.45
N PRO A 176 15.03 0.57 -40.67
CA PRO A 176 16.31 1.05 -41.19
C PRO A 176 16.41 2.58 -41.26
N LEU A 177 17.61 3.13 -41.03
CA LEU A 177 17.84 4.58 -41.00
C LEU A 177 17.69 5.26 -42.37
N ASP A 178 17.76 4.53 -43.47
CA ASP A 178 17.50 5.03 -44.82
C ASP A 178 16.01 5.21 -45.12
N GLN A 179 15.12 4.77 -44.22
CA GLN A 179 13.68 4.80 -44.40
C GLN A 179 12.99 5.54 -43.26
N MET A 180 12.09 6.46 -43.60
CA MET A 180 11.27 7.14 -42.61
C MET A 180 10.18 6.18 -42.10
N PRO A 181 10.06 5.96 -40.78
CA PRO A 181 8.99 5.14 -40.25
C PRO A 181 7.63 5.84 -40.46
N PRO A 182 6.54 5.07 -40.66
CA PRO A 182 5.19 5.65 -40.71
C PRO A 182 4.80 6.15 -39.32
N LEU A 183 4.47 7.44 -39.23
CA LEU A 183 4.17 8.14 -37.97
C LEU A 183 2.69 8.47 -37.76
N GLU A 184 1.84 8.31 -38.77
CA GLU A 184 0.39 8.56 -38.72
C GLU A 184 -0.40 7.35 -38.16
N ALA A 185 0.28 6.43 -37.48
CA ALA A 185 -0.30 5.18 -37.00
C ALA A 185 -0.17 5.07 -35.47
N ASP A 186 -1.30 4.85 -34.80
CA ASP A 186 -1.40 4.45 -33.39
C ASP A 186 -0.44 5.19 -32.44
N GLU A 187 0.49 4.47 -31.82
CA GLU A 187 1.45 4.95 -30.82
C GLU A 187 2.65 5.70 -31.44
N HIS A 188 2.83 5.64 -32.76
CA HIS A 188 3.95 6.31 -33.44
C HIS A 188 3.74 7.82 -33.54
N GLU A 189 2.49 8.29 -33.48
CA GLU A 189 2.20 9.73 -33.46
C GLU A 189 2.86 10.42 -32.27
N ARG A 190 3.06 9.71 -31.15
CA ARG A 190 3.73 10.23 -29.95
C ARG A 190 5.15 10.70 -30.20
N VAL A 191 5.84 10.15 -31.19
CA VAL A 191 7.24 10.50 -31.50
C VAL A 191 7.37 11.41 -32.72
N LYS A 192 6.25 11.90 -33.29
CA LYS A 192 6.23 12.77 -34.47
C LYS A 192 6.90 14.12 -34.24
N SER A 193 6.85 14.65 -33.02
CA SER A 193 7.57 15.85 -32.61
C SER A 193 7.98 15.74 -31.14
N GLY A 194 8.76 16.70 -30.63
CA GLY A 194 9.05 16.76 -29.19
C GLY A 194 7.81 17.02 -28.32
N TRP A 195 6.70 17.44 -28.93
CA TRP A 195 5.47 17.87 -28.24
C TRP A 195 4.28 16.94 -28.51
N SER A 196 4.45 15.90 -29.33
CA SER A 196 3.35 15.01 -29.69
C SER A 196 2.97 14.04 -28.58
N ASP A 197 3.91 13.62 -27.73
CA ASP A 197 3.58 12.79 -26.55
C ASP A 197 3.09 13.66 -25.38
N GLY A 198 1.87 13.39 -24.92
CA GLY A 198 1.30 14.00 -23.72
C GLY A 198 1.98 13.54 -22.42
N PHE A 199 2.59 12.34 -22.43
CA PHE A 199 3.13 11.67 -21.24
C PHE A 199 2.09 11.45 -20.12
N ASP A 200 0.81 11.35 -20.48
CA ASP A 200 -0.29 11.16 -19.53
C ASP A 200 -0.12 9.88 -18.71
N ASP A 201 0.45 8.83 -19.30
CA ASP A 201 0.80 7.58 -18.64
C ASP A 201 1.80 7.80 -17.49
N ILE A 202 2.81 8.66 -17.70
CA ILE A 202 3.82 8.97 -16.69
C ILE A 202 3.26 9.86 -15.59
N TYR A 203 2.47 10.87 -15.95
CA TYR A 203 1.76 11.68 -14.95
C TYR A 203 0.82 10.82 -14.12
N TYR A 204 0.05 9.94 -14.75
CA TYR A 204 -0.85 9.02 -14.06
C TYR A 204 -0.09 8.06 -13.13
N GLN A 205 1.00 7.43 -13.59
CA GLN A 205 1.82 6.58 -12.75
C GLN A 205 2.47 7.32 -11.58
N SER A 206 2.89 8.57 -11.79
CA SER A 206 3.46 9.41 -10.72
C SER A 206 2.44 9.70 -9.62
N TRP A 207 1.20 9.98 -10.02
CA TRP A 207 0.06 10.13 -9.11
C TRP A 207 -0.26 8.80 -8.41
N LEU A 208 -0.20 7.68 -9.15
CA LEU A 208 -0.39 6.34 -8.62
C LEU A 208 0.59 6.01 -7.47
N LEU A 209 1.88 6.27 -7.70
CA LEU A 209 2.93 6.14 -6.70
C LEU A 209 2.71 7.04 -5.49
N ARG A 210 2.29 8.29 -5.70
CA ARG A 210 2.05 9.23 -4.60
C ARG A 210 0.95 8.75 -3.67
N ASP A 211 -0.23 8.34 -4.16
CA ASP A 211 -1.25 7.88 -3.18
C ASP A 211 -0.89 6.53 -2.56
N LEU A 212 -0.11 5.67 -3.24
CA LEU A 212 0.43 4.45 -2.63
C LEU A 212 1.32 4.81 -1.43
N GLN A 213 2.18 5.83 -1.58
CA GLN A 213 3.02 6.32 -0.49
C GLN A 213 2.21 6.96 0.64
N VAL A 214 1.18 7.74 0.33
CA VAL A 214 0.30 8.33 1.36
C VAL A 214 -0.40 7.23 2.15
N MET A 215 -0.91 6.20 1.46
CA MET A 215 -1.55 5.05 2.08
C MET A 215 -0.57 4.26 2.96
N HIS A 216 0.62 3.95 2.44
CA HIS A 216 1.70 3.30 3.20
C HIS A 216 2.06 4.10 4.45
N ALA A 217 2.30 5.40 4.31
CA ALA A 217 2.68 6.26 5.42
C ALA A 217 1.62 6.30 6.53
N GLN A 218 0.35 6.39 6.14
CA GLN A 218 -0.76 6.41 7.09
C GLN A 218 -0.91 5.07 7.81
N MET A 219 -0.83 3.95 7.09
CA MET A 219 -0.91 2.61 7.69
C MET A 219 0.28 2.36 8.62
N MET A 220 1.51 2.72 8.23
CA MET A 220 2.70 2.56 9.06
C MET A 220 2.67 3.44 10.31
N ARG A 221 2.04 4.62 10.24
CA ARG A 221 1.80 5.47 11.42
C ARG A 221 0.85 4.83 12.42
N GLU A 222 -0.18 4.13 11.94
CA GLU A 222 -1.19 3.49 12.78
C GLU A 222 -0.78 2.07 13.24
N TYR A 223 0.20 1.46 12.58
CA TYR A 223 0.61 0.09 12.80
C TYR A 223 0.95 -0.25 14.26
N PRO A 224 1.81 0.51 14.98
CA PRO A 224 2.16 0.20 16.36
C PRO A 224 0.96 0.21 17.30
N GLN A 225 -0.05 1.06 17.03
CA GLN A 225 -1.22 1.21 17.87
C GLN A 225 -2.29 0.15 17.60
N ARG A 226 -2.34 -0.39 16.39
CA ARG A 226 -3.40 -1.30 15.95
C ARG A 226 -3.02 -2.76 15.97
N ALA A 227 -1.76 -3.09 15.68
CA ALA A 227 -1.30 -4.48 15.74
C ALA A 227 -1.57 -5.17 17.09
N PRO A 228 -1.44 -4.48 18.25
CA PRO A 228 -1.75 -5.06 19.56
C PRO A 228 -3.25 -5.25 19.84
N ALA A 229 -4.11 -4.56 19.09
CA ALA A 229 -5.56 -4.56 19.30
C ALA A 229 -6.33 -4.88 18.00
N PRO A 230 -6.11 -6.05 17.36
CA PRO A 230 -6.73 -6.41 16.08
C PRO A 230 -8.25 -6.62 16.19
N TRP A 231 -8.77 -6.79 17.42
CA TRP A 231 -10.19 -6.84 17.72
C TRP A 231 -10.87 -5.47 17.60
N LEU A 232 -10.12 -4.38 17.80
CA LEU A 232 -10.67 -3.02 17.84
C LEU A 232 -11.16 -2.56 16.45
N PRO A 233 -10.41 -2.76 15.35
CA PRO A 233 -10.94 -2.60 14.00
C PRO A 233 -12.18 -3.46 13.75
N ARG A 234 -12.18 -4.75 14.15
CA ARG A 234 -13.32 -5.66 13.93
C ARG A 234 -14.62 -5.23 14.64
N LEU A 235 -14.52 -4.44 15.71
CA LEU A 235 -15.69 -3.86 16.38
C LEU A 235 -16.29 -2.66 15.62
N PHE A 236 -15.50 -1.99 14.79
CA PHE A 236 -15.88 -0.74 14.11
C PHE A 236 -15.89 -0.85 12.58
N SER A 237 -15.38 -1.94 12.01
CA SER A 237 -15.39 -2.21 10.57
C SER A 237 -16.31 -3.37 10.24
N ASP A 238 -17.09 -3.24 9.16
CA ASP A 238 -17.79 -4.38 8.56
C ASP A 238 -16.81 -5.55 8.38
N PRO A 239 -17.21 -6.79 8.71
CA PRO A 239 -16.32 -7.94 8.57
C PRO A 239 -15.86 -8.07 7.13
N LEU A 240 -14.55 -8.25 6.93
CA LEU A 240 -14.01 -8.81 5.69
C LEU A 240 -14.73 -10.13 5.44
N ARG A 241 -15.72 -10.11 4.53
CA ARG A 241 -16.56 -11.27 4.22
C ARG A 241 -15.78 -12.39 3.54
N ASP A 242 -14.53 -12.14 3.15
CA ASP A 242 -13.74 -13.09 2.40
C ASP A 242 -12.25 -12.97 2.76
N THR A 243 -11.72 -14.04 3.35
CA THR A 243 -10.31 -14.20 3.72
C THR A 243 -9.46 -14.79 2.60
N ARG A 244 -10.03 -14.99 1.40
CA ARG A 244 -9.35 -15.61 0.26
C ARG A 244 -8.51 -14.66 -0.60
N PHE A 245 -8.48 -13.36 -0.30
CA PHE A 245 -7.84 -12.36 -1.14
C PHE A 245 -6.40 -11.99 -0.74
N VAL A 246 -5.70 -12.87 -0.01
CA VAL A 246 -4.25 -12.75 0.23
C VAL A 246 -3.52 -13.75 -0.65
N TRP A 247 -3.42 -13.47 -1.95
CA TRP A 247 -2.45 -14.06 -2.88
C TRP A 247 -2.17 -13.08 -4.02
#